data_AF-A0A849QZ65-F1
#
_entry.id   AF-A0A849QZ65-F1
#
_cell.length_a   1.000
_cell.length_b   1.000
_cell.length_c   1.000
_cell.angle_alpha   90.00
_cell.angle_beta   90.00
_cell.angle_gamma   90.00
#
_symmetry.space_group_name_H-M   'P 1'
#
loop_
_entity.id
_entity.type
_entity.pdbx_description
1 polymer ?
#
loop_
_entity_poly.entity_id
_entity_poly.type
_entity_poly.pdbx_seq_one_letter_code
_entity_poly.pdbx_strand_id
1 'polypeptide(L)' 'MKVDDDTTERLAALYGLITNVYKAKDIRTAEAAKVIENIRRDLNIALMNELAIIFHKMHLDIKSVLDAATRK' A
#
# COMPACT_ATOMS: atom_id res chain seq x y z
N MET A 1 -15.24 -14.71 -12.20
CA MET A 1 -15.18 -13.78 -13.35
C MET A 1 -13.76 -13.82 -13.88
N LYS A 2 -13.56 -14.33 -15.10
CA LYS A 2 -12.24 -14.29 -15.76
C LYS A 2 -12.04 -12.90 -16.36
N VAL A 3 -10.79 -12.44 -16.41
CA VAL A 3 -10.44 -11.26 -17.21
C VAL A 3 -10.43 -11.68 -18.68
N ASP A 4 -10.85 -10.80 -19.58
CA ASP A 4 -10.69 -11.00 -21.01
C ASP A 4 -9.23 -10.79 -21.41
N ASP A 5 -8.61 -11.77 -22.05
CA ASP A 5 -7.17 -11.78 -22.30
C ASP A 5 -6.76 -10.70 -23.33
N ASP A 6 -7.55 -10.49 -24.39
CA ASP A 6 -7.27 -9.45 -25.40
C ASP A 6 -7.32 -8.06 -24.79
N THR A 7 -8.38 -7.77 -24.02
CA THR A 7 -8.52 -6.50 -23.29
C THR A 7 -7.37 -6.31 -22.31
N THR A 8 -6.96 -7.36 -21.60
CA THR A 8 -5.85 -7.30 -20.64
C THR A 8 -4.54 -6.92 -21.32
N GLU A 9 -4.19 -7.57 -22.44
CA GLU A 9 -2.94 -7.29 -23.14
C GLU A 9 -2.96 -5.89 -23.76
N ARG A 10 -4.08 -5.45 -24.35
CA ARG A 10 -4.21 -4.10 -24.92
C ARG A 10 -4.04 -3.02 -23.85
N LEU A 11 -4.68 -3.18 -22.69
CA LEU A 11 -4.53 -2.24 -21.57
C LEU A 11 -3.12 -2.26 -21.00
N ALA A 12 -2.52 -3.45 -20.85
CA ALA A 12 -1.16 -3.58 -20.35
C ALA A 12 -0.13 -2.93 -21.28
N ALA A 13 -0.27 -3.11 -22.60
CA ALA A 13 0.59 -2.45 -23.59
C ALA A 13 0.44 -0.93 -23.55
N LEU A 14 -0.79 -0.41 -23.44
CA LEU A 14 -1.06 1.02 -23.41
C LEU A 14 -0.51 1.69 -22.14
N TYR A 15 -0.90 1.19 -20.96
CA TYR A 15 -0.44 1.76 -19.68
C TYR A 15 1.05 1.49 -19.43
N GLY A 16 1.59 0.40 -20.00
CA GLY A 16 3.01 0.05 -19.99
C GLY A 16 3.93 1.11 -20.58
N LEU A 17 3.41 2.01 -21.43
CA LEU A 17 4.17 3.14 -21.97
C LEU A 17 4.49 4.21 -20.93
N ILE A 18 3.72 4.26 -19.83
CA ILE A 18 3.79 5.33 -18.82
C ILE A 18 4.25 4.76 -17.47
N THR A 19 3.92 3.51 -17.15
CA THR A 19 4.23 2.91 -15.86
C THR A 19 4.33 1.39 -15.92
N ASN A 20 4.77 0.77 -14.82
CA ASN A 20 4.77 -0.68 -14.67
C ASN A 20 3.35 -1.21 -14.46
N VAL A 21 2.95 -2.19 -15.27
CA VAL A 21 1.65 -2.85 -15.17
C VAL A 21 1.81 -4.26 -14.61
N TYR A 22 1.08 -4.56 -13.54
CA TYR A 22 0.95 -5.92 -13.01
C TYR A 22 -0.37 -6.54 -13.49
N LYS A 23 -0.28 -7.64 -14.24
CA LYS A 23 -1.46 -8.40 -14.70
C LYS A 23 -1.91 -9.37 -13.62
N ALA A 24 -3.03 -9.08 -12.98
CA ALA A 24 -3.63 -9.97 -11.99
C ALA A 24 -4.25 -11.21 -12.64
N LYS A 25 -4.24 -12.33 -11.91
CA LYS A 25 -4.75 -13.63 -12.39
C LYS A 25 -6.25 -13.62 -12.72
N ASP A 26 -7.04 -12.91 -11.92
CA ASP A 26 -8.47 -12.72 -12.13
C ASP A 26 -8.93 -11.40 -11.51
N ILE A 27 -10.15 -10.98 -11.88
CA ILE A 27 -10.72 -9.69 -11.44
C ILE A 27 -10.85 -9.64 -9.91
N ARG A 28 -11.27 -10.74 -9.28
CA ARG A 28 -11.42 -10.80 -7.82
C ARG A 28 -10.09 -10.62 -7.10
N THR A 29 -9.02 -11.19 -7.65
CA THR A 29 -7.67 -11.03 -7.12
C THR A 29 -7.20 -9.57 -7.25
N ALA A 30 -7.50 -8.90 -8.37
CA ALA A 30 -7.16 -7.49 -8.55
C ALA A 30 -7.89 -6.60 -7.55
N GLU A 31 -9.20 -6.81 -7.37
CA GLU A 31 -10.03 -6.08 -6.41
C GLU A 31 -9.55 -6.31 -4.97
N ALA A 32 -9.32 -7.57 -4.58
CA ALA A 32 -8.83 -7.90 -3.24
C ALA A 32 -7.46 -7.27 -2.96
N ALA A 33 -6.54 -7.31 -3.94
CA ALA A 33 -5.24 -6.67 -3.80
C ALA A 33 -5.37 -5.15 -3.59
N LYS A 34 -6.28 -4.51 -4.31
CA LYS A 34 -6.52 -3.06 -4.15
C LYS A 34 -7.13 -2.72 -2.80
N VAL A 35 -8.07 -3.53 -2.31
CA VAL A 35 -8.65 -3.38 -0.96
C VAL A 35 -7.58 -3.54 0.12
N ILE A 36 -6.72 -4.57 0.03
CA ILE A 36 -5.63 -4.80 0.98
C ILE A 36 -4.64 -3.63 0.98
N GLU A 37 -4.29 -3.08 -0.18
CA GLU A 37 -3.39 -1.94 -0.29
C GLU A 37 -3.95 -0.71 0.43
N ASN A 38 -5.24 -0.41 0.22
CA ASN A 38 -5.93 0.66 0.94
C ASN A 38 -5.93 0.42 2.46
N ILE A 39 -6.30 -0.78 2.91
CA ILE A 39 -6.33 -1.14 4.35
C ILE A 39 -4.94 -0.98 4.97
N ARG A 40 -3.89 -1.44 4.29
CA ARG A 40 -2.50 -1.30 4.78
C ARG A 40 -2.11 0.17 4.94
N ARG A 41 -2.50 1.03 3.99
CA ARG A 41 -2.25 2.47 4.07
C ARG A 41 -2.94 3.09 5.27
N ASP A 42 -4.22 2.77 5.46
CA ASP A 42 -5.03 3.33 6.54
C ASP A 42 -4.54 2.87 7.92
N LEU A 43 -4.23 1.57 8.05
CA LEU A 43 -3.64 1.00 9.27
C LEU A 43 -2.31 1.67 9.62
N ASN A 44 -1.44 1.89 8.63
CA ASN A 44 -0.16 2.55 8.88
C ASN A 44 -0.34 3.99 9.35
N ILE A 45 -1.27 4.75 8.74
CA ILE A 45 -1.58 6.12 9.15
C ILE A 45 -2.13 6.15 10.58
N ALA A 46 -3.13 5.30 10.87
CA ALA A 46 -3.73 5.21 12.18
C ALA A 46 -2.69 4.84 13.26
N LEU A 47 -1.86 3.84 12.99
CA LEU A 47 -0.81 3.40 13.89
C LEU A 47 0.20 4.52 14.19
N MET A 48 0.68 5.22 13.15
CA MET A 48 1.63 6.32 13.34
C MET A 48 1.02 7.47 14.15
N ASN A 49 -0.26 7.79 13.92
CA ASN A 49 -0.97 8.80 14.69
C ASN A 49 -1.11 8.41 16.17
N GLU A 50 -1.47 7.15 16.46
CA GLU A 50 -1.56 6.66 17.84
C GLU A 50 -0.20 6.65 18.55
N LEU A 51 0.85 6.21 17.86
CA LEU A 51 2.21 6.26 18.40
C LEU A 51 2.66 7.69 18.69
N ALA A 52 2.31 8.65 17.83
CA ALA A 52 2.59 10.06 18.07
C ALA A 52 1.96 10.56 19.37
N ILE A 53 0.69 10.20 19.63
CA ILE A 53 -0.02 10.57 20.85
C ILE A 53 0.63 9.90 22.07
N ILE A 54 0.96 8.61 21.99
CA ILE A 54 1.59 7.85 23.09
C ILE A 54 2.96 8.46 23.43
N PHE A 55 3.83 8.66 22.44
CA PHE A 55 5.17 9.20 22.67
C PHE A 55 5.13 10.64 23.18
N HIS A 56 4.20 11.46 22.67
CA HIS A 56 3.97 12.79 23.21
C HIS A 56 3.60 12.76 24.71
N LYS A 57 2.71 11.86 25.12
CA LYS A 57 2.34 11.67 26.54
C LYS A 57 3.49 11.14 27.40
N MET A 58 4.44 10.43 26.81
CA MET A 58 5.66 9.94 27.46
C MET A 58 6.80 10.96 27.45
N HIS A 59 6.58 12.17 26.91
CA HIS A 59 7.62 13.19 26.70
C HIS A 59 8.79 12.69 25.82
N LEU A 60 8.50 11.80 24.86
CA LEU A 60 9.44 11.29 23.89
C LEU A 60 9.29 12.01 22.56
N ASP A 61 10.42 12.39 21.96
CA ASP A 61 10.44 12.88 20.59
C ASP A 61 10.20 11.72 19.60
N ILE A 62 9.11 11.82 18.83
CA ILE A 62 8.72 10.79 17.87
C ILE A 62 9.81 10.52 16.84
N LYS A 63 10.56 11.54 16.41
CA LYS A 63 11.68 11.36 15.46
C LYS A 63 12.77 10.49 16.07
N SER A 64 13.20 10.82 17.28
CA SER A 64 14.19 10.04 18.02
C SER A 64 13.77 8.58 18.23
N VAL A 65 12.50 8.33 18.54
CA VAL A 65 11.97 6.97 18.69
C VAL A 65 11.95 6.22 17.37
N LEU A 66 11.50 6.86 16.29
CA LEU A 66 11.49 6.24 14.96
C LEU A 66 12.91 5.96 14.46
N ASP A 67 13.86 6.88 14.67
CA ASP A 67 15.27 6.69 14.30
C ASP A 67 15.91 5.53 15.06
N ALA A 68 15.57 5.34 16.34
CA ALA A 68 16.01 4.20 17.13
C ALA A 68 15.38 2.88 16.66
N ALA A 69 14.10 2.89 16.30
CA ALA A 69 13.37 1.70 15.83
C ALA A 69 13.74 1.27 14.40
N THR A 70 14.17 2.21 13.56
CA THR A 70 14.47 1.98 12.13
C THR A 70 15.91 1.49 11.89
N ARG A 71 16.65 1.12 12.94
CA ARG A 71 17.99 0.52 12.77
C ARG A 71 17.88 -0.92 12.29
N LYS A 72 18.37 -1.15 11.07
CA LYS A 72 18.78 -2.46 10.57
C LYS A 72 20.17 -2.81 11.09
#